data_AF-A0A2K3LK52-F1
#
_entry.id   AF-A0A2K3LK52-F1
#
_cell.length_a   1.000
_cell.length_b   1.000
_cell.length_c   1.000
_cell.angle_alpha   90.00
_cell.angle_beta   90.00
_cell.angle_gamma   90.00
#
_symmetry.space_group_name_H-M   'P 1'
#
loop_
_entity.id
_entity.type
_entity.pdbx_description
1 polymer ?
#
loop_
_entity_poly.entity_id
_entity_poly.type
_entity_poly.pdbx_seq_one_letter_code
_entity_poly.pdbx_strand_id
1 'polypeptide(L)'
;MEDSHSSLFNLGILDTVTEDQLHEILDSYNAFCNATQSLLLGSAGDISFGAEFVSHVHTLCKHGLESLVPDHFLKVLEETFQRNGASRFWRHFDPYAGFVGLDENDDINIDEDEIESVLCNALEQISLEKQSQEKCLLILVQALQSFKDQMLEAETNYLISKYQWIVSSVLMTTLPPVFPGL
;
A
#
# COMPACT_ATOMS: atom_id res chain seq x y z
N MET A 1 3.77 40.73 -25.49
CA MET A 1 4.70 39.63 -25.16
C MET A 1 3.78 38.43 -25.01
N GLU A 2 3.67 37.69 -26.11
CA GLU A 2 2.66 36.64 -26.34
C GLU A 2 2.95 35.37 -25.54
N ASP A 3 1.93 34.91 -24.83
CA ASP A 3 1.39 33.55 -24.72
C ASP A 3 2.33 32.33 -24.77
N SER A 4 2.40 31.62 -23.64
CA SER A 4 2.82 30.20 -23.58
C SER A 4 2.14 29.49 -22.40
N HIS A 5 0.81 29.43 -22.41
CA HIS A 5 0.01 28.64 -21.47
C HIS A 5 -1.11 27.85 -22.16
N SER A 6 -0.83 27.15 -23.26
CA SER A 6 -1.84 26.27 -23.88
C SER A 6 -1.23 24.97 -24.43
N SER A 7 -0.84 24.03 -23.55
CA SER A 7 -0.60 22.64 -23.97
C SER A 7 -0.57 21.61 -22.82
N LEU A 8 -1.18 21.88 -21.66
CA LEU A 8 -1.11 20.90 -20.55
C LEU A 8 -2.20 19.81 -20.59
N PHE A 9 -3.28 20.00 -21.34
CA PHE A 9 -4.34 19.00 -21.49
C PHE A 9 -4.84 18.98 -22.93
N ASN A 10 -4.33 18.06 -23.74
CA ASN A 10 -4.82 17.85 -25.09
C ASN A 10 -6.09 16.99 -25.03
N LEU A 11 -7.22 17.58 -24.62
CA LEU A 11 -8.51 16.89 -24.54
C LEU A 11 -8.96 16.33 -25.90
N GLY A 12 -8.39 16.79 -27.01
CA GLY A 12 -8.62 16.22 -28.34
C GLY A 12 -8.21 14.74 -28.48
N ILE A 13 -7.41 14.21 -27.54
CA ILE A 13 -7.16 12.75 -27.45
C ILE A 13 -8.47 12.00 -27.14
N LEU A 14 -9.39 12.58 -26.36
CA LEU A 14 -10.67 11.94 -26.05
C LEU A 14 -11.55 11.79 -27.29
N ASP A 15 -11.42 12.70 -28.27
CA ASP A 15 -12.13 12.60 -29.56
C ASP A 15 -11.61 11.45 -30.44
N THR A 16 -10.44 10.88 -30.10
CA THR A 16 -9.86 9.73 -30.81
C THR A 16 -10.15 8.38 -30.15
N VAL A 17 -10.73 8.39 -28.95
CA VAL A 17 -11.08 7.18 -28.21
C VAL A 17 -12.35 6.59 -28.80
N THR A 18 -12.28 5.37 -29.33
CA THR A 18 -13.47 4.66 -29.82
C THR A 18 -14.25 4.03 -28.67
N GLU A 19 -15.52 3.70 -28.91
CA GLU A 19 -16.36 2.99 -27.93
C GLU A 19 -15.73 1.65 -27.50
N ASP A 20 -15.15 0.92 -28.45
CA ASP A 20 -14.44 -0.35 -28.18
C ASP A 20 -13.22 -0.15 -27.27
N GLN A 21 -12.42 0.90 -27.51
CA GLN A 21 -11.28 1.25 -26.66
C GLN A 21 -11.71 1.67 -25.26
N LEU A 22 -12.82 2.41 -25.17
CA LEU A 22 -13.37 2.82 -23.89
C LEU A 22 -13.85 1.61 -23.07
N HIS A 23 -14.47 0.62 -23.71
CA HIS A 23 -14.87 -0.62 -23.06
C HIS A 23 -13.65 -1.44 -22.60
N GLU A 24 -12.64 -1.60 -23.47
CA GLU A 24 -11.36 -2.27 -23.13
C GLU A 24 -10.68 -1.61 -21.92
N ILE A 25 -10.63 -0.27 -21.87
CA ILE A 25 -10.06 0.50 -20.76
C ILE A 25 -10.82 0.24 -19.46
N LEU A 26 -12.15 0.32 -19.49
CA LEU A 26 -12.98 0.14 -18.28
C LEU A 26 -12.88 -1.28 -17.74
N ASP A 27 -12.95 -2.27 -18.62
CA ASP A 27 -12.84 -3.68 -18.23
C ASP A 27 -11.46 -3.99 -17.67
N SER A 28 -10.40 -3.50 -18.33
CA SER A 28 -9.02 -3.65 -17.86
C SER A 28 -8.79 -2.96 -16.53
N TYR A 29 -9.38 -1.77 -16.31
CA TYR A 29 -9.28 -1.06 -15.05
C TYR A 29 -10.00 -1.80 -13.91
N ASN A 30 -11.22 -2.28 -14.15
CA ASN A 30 -11.95 -3.07 -13.17
C ASN A 30 -11.21 -4.37 -12.82
N ALA A 31 -10.68 -5.06 -13.83
CA ALA A 31 -9.90 -6.27 -13.64
C ALA A 31 -8.57 -5.99 -12.91
N PHE A 32 -7.91 -4.88 -13.21
CA PHE A 32 -6.74 -4.39 -12.46
C PHE A 32 -7.07 -4.13 -10.99
N CYS A 33 -8.19 -3.44 -10.68
CA CYS A 33 -8.61 -3.19 -9.30
C CYS A 33 -8.85 -4.50 -8.54
N ASN A 34 -9.54 -5.46 -9.17
CA ASN A 34 -9.79 -6.77 -8.57
C ASN A 34 -8.48 -7.55 -8.36
N ALA A 35 -7.58 -7.56 -9.35
CA ALA A 35 -6.28 -8.21 -9.23
C ALA A 35 -5.41 -7.57 -8.15
N THR A 36 -5.45 -6.24 -8.01
CA THR A 36 -4.77 -5.49 -6.94
C THR A 36 -5.28 -5.90 -5.56
N GLN A 37 -6.60 -6.00 -5.40
CA GLN A 37 -7.20 -6.49 -4.16
C GLN A 37 -6.78 -7.93 -3.88
N SER A 38 -6.87 -8.84 -4.85
CA SER A 38 -6.46 -10.24 -4.67
C SER A 38 -4.98 -10.37 -4.33
N LEU A 39 -4.11 -9.53 -4.92
CA LEU A 39 -2.67 -9.53 -4.67
C LEU A 39 -2.34 -9.04 -3.25
N LEU A 40 -3.00 -7.99 -2.77
CA LEU A 40 -2.72 -7.37 -1.46
C LEU A 40 -3.49 -8.03 -0.30
N LEU A 41 -4.71 -8.52 -0.53
CA LEU A 41 -5.51 -9.23 0.48
C LEU A 41 -5.33 -10.75 0.44
N GLY A 42 -4.67 -11.28 -0.58
CA GLY A 42 -4.41 -12.72 -0.72
C GLY A 42 -3.69 -13.29 0.50
N SER A 43 -3.75 -14.61 0.67
CA SER A 43 -2.99 -15.28 1.73
C SER A 43 -1.51 -14.90 1.62
N ALA A 44 -0.88 -14.55 2.74
CA ALA A 44 0.49 -14.04 2.79
C ALA A 44 1.44 -14.82 1.87
N GLY A 45 1.88 -14.16 0.79
CA GLY A 45 2.82 -14.72 -0.19
C GLY A 45 2.22 -15.46 -1.39
N ASP A 46 0.90 -15.48 -1.59
CA ASP A 46 0.31 -16.00 -2.83
C ASP A 46 0.42 -14.97 -3.97
N ILE A 47 1.40 -15.18 -4.85
CA ILE A 47 1.69 -14.35 -6.02
C ILE A 47 0.96 -14.88 -7.27
N SER A 48 0.04 -15.84 -7.13
CA SER A 48 -0.68 -16.46 -8.24
C SER A 48 -1.37 -15.45 -9.16
N PHE A 49 -1.86 -14.34 -8.61
CA PHE A 49 -2.50 -13.25 -9.35
C PHE A 49 -1.52 -12.28 -10.04
N GLY A 50 -0.21 -12.45 -9.83
CA GLY A 50 0.80 -11.54 -10.34
C GLY A 50 0.83 -11.46 -11.88
N ALA A 51 0.65 -12.59 -12.57
CA ALA A 51 0.65 -12.60 -14.04
C ALA A 51 -0.57 -11.87 -14.63
N GLU A 52 -1.75 -12.07 -14.05
CA GLU A 52 -2.97 -11.36 -14.45
C GLU A 52 -2.85 -9.87 -14.15
N PHE A 53 -2.36 -9.52 -12.95
CA PHE A 53 -2.08 -8.14 -12.56
C PHE A 53 -1.16 -7.44 -13.57
N VAL A 54 -0.02 -8.07 -13.94
CA VAL A 54 0.93 -7.52 -14.91
C VAL A 54 0.27 -7.26 -16.27
N SER A 55 -0.55 -8.21 -16.75
CA SER A 55 -1.27 -8.07 -18.02
C SER A 55 -2.20 -6.85 -18.00
N HIS A 56 -2.96 -6.64 -16.92
CA HIS A 56 -3.86 -5.49 -16.81
C HIS A 56 -3.11 -4.16 -16.69
N VAL A 57 -1.98 -4.15 -15.96
CA VAL A 57 -1.08 -2.98 -15.91
C VAL A 57 -0.57 -2.63 -17.30
N HIS A 58 -0.11 -3.60 -18.08
CA HIS A 58 0.36 -3.37 -19.45
C HIS A 58 -0.72 -2.80 -20.36
N THR A 59 -1.96 -3.30 -20.25
CA THR A 59 -3.09 -2.73 -21.01
C THR A 59 -3.36 -1.28 -20.60
N LEU A 60 -3.39 -0.96 -19.31
CA LEU A 60 -3.59 0.41 -18.85
C LEU A 60 -2.47 1.35 -19.32
N CYS A 61 -1.22 0.90 -19.26
CA CYS A 61 -0.07 1.66 -19.75
C CYS A 61 -0.11 1.88 -21.27
N LYS A 62 -0.56 0.89 -22.05
CA LYS A 62 -0.80 1.01 -23.51
C LYS A 62 -1.79 2.12 -23.84
N HIS A 63 -2.77 2.37 -22.96
CA HIS A 63 -3.74 3.46 -23.10
C HIS A 63 -3.30 4.78 -22.44
N GLY A 64 -2.04 4.87 -21.96
CA GLY A 64 -1.50 6.08 -21.33
C GLY A 64 -2.00 6.33 -19.90
N LEU A 65 -2.62 5.34 -19.26
CA LEU A 65 -3.17 5.42 -17.89
C LEU A 65 -2.17 4.95 -16.83
N GLU A 66 -0.87 5.01 -17.12
CA GLU A 66 0.18 4.52 -16.24
C GLU A 66 0.15 5.17 -14.86
N SER A 67 -0.10 6.49 -14.77
CA SER A 67 -0.12 7.20 -13.48
C SER A 67 -1.22 6.71 -12.54
N LEU A 68 -2.31 6.15 -13.08
CA LEU A 68 -3.42 5.61 -12.30
C LEU A 68 -3.05 4.32 -11.57
N VAL A 69 -2.12 3.55 -12.14
CA VAL A 69 -1.68 2.25 -11.61
C VAL A 69 -1.04 2.39 -10.22
N PRO A 70 0.05 3.17 -10.03
CA PRO A 70 0.67 3.32 -8.72
C PRO A 70 -0.26 4.04 -7.72
N ASP A 71 -1.05 5.01 -8.16
CA ASP A 71 -1.98 5.74 -7.29
C ASP A 71 -3.02 4.80 -6.66
N HIS A 72 -3.68 3.99 -7.48
CA HIS A 72 -4.65 3.01 -6.97
C HIS A 72 -3.97 1.93 -6.12
N PHE A 73 -2.85 1.38 -6.59
CA PHE A 73 -2.13 0.33 -5.87
C PHE A 73 -1.70 0.78 -4.48
N LEU A 74 -1.08 1.97 -4.37
CA LEU A 74 -0.61 2.51 -3.09
C LEU A 74 -1.78 2.81 -2.15
N LYS A 75 -2.93 3.27 -2.67
CA LYS A 75 -4.13 3.47 -1.86
C LYS A 75 -4.64 2.16 -1.26
N VAL A 76 -4.80 1.12 -2.07
CA VAL A 76 -5.27 -0.19 -1.57
C VAL A 76 -4.24 -0.80 -0.61
N LEU A 77 -2.95 -0.60 -0.87
CA LEU A 77 -1.88 -1.02 0.01
C LEU A 77 -1.97 -0.32 1.38
N GLU A 78 -2.16 1.00 1.39
CA GLU A 78 -2.32 1.79 2.62
C GLU A 78 -3.51 1.30 3.44
N GLU A 79 -4.68 1.16 2.80
CA GLU A 79 -5.91 0.65 3.44
C GLU A 79 -5.70 -0.77 4.00
N THR A 80 -4.96 -1.61 3.27
CA THR A 80 -4.64 -2.99 3.69
C THR A 80 -3.67 -2.99 4.86
N PHE A 81 -2.60 -2.20 4.81
CA PHE A 81 -1.63 -2.09 5.91
C PHE A 81 -2.27 -1.54 7.18
N GLN A 82 -3.15 -0.56 7.07
CA GLN A 82 -3.89 -0.02 8.21
C GLN A 82 -4.78 -1.09 8.86
N ARG A 83 -5.52 -1.86 8.07
CA ARG A 83 -6.47 -2.86 8.56
C ARG A 83 -5.80 -4.14 9.06
N ASN A 84 -4.78 -4.62 8.36
CA ASN A 84 -4.15 -5.92 8.62
C ASN A 84 -2.81 -5.80 9.36
N GLY A 85 -2.02 -4.76 9.09
CA GLY A 85 -0.75 -4.51 9.77
C GLY A 85 -0.97 -3.76 11.08
N ALA A 86 -1.24 -2.46 10.98
CA ALA A 86 -1.30 -1.55 12.13
C ALA A 86 -2.38 -1.93 13.14
N SER A 87 -3.62 -2.19 12.70
CA SER A 87 -4.69 -2.57 13.64
C SER A 87 -4.40 -3.87 14.40
N ARG A 88 -3.78 -4.86 13.75
CA ARG A 88 -3.39 -6.12 14.41
C ARG A 88 -2.19 -5.91 15.33
N PHE A 89 -1.22 -5.11 14.90
CA PHE A 89 -0.07 -4.73 15.71
C PHE A 89 -0.50 -4.08 17.03
N TRP A 90 -1.37 -3.07 16.96
CA TRP A 90 -1.82 -2.35 18.15
C TRP A 90 -2.71 -3.20 19.07
N ARG A 91 -3.50 -4.13 18.51
CA ARG A 91 -4.36 -5.02 19.29
C ARG A 91 -3.59 -5.90 20.29
N HIS A 92 -2.31 -6.18 20.04
CA HIS A 92 -1.45 -6.88 21.00
C HIS A 92 -1.34 -6.14 22.34
N PHE A 93 -1.51 -4.81 22.32
CA PHE A 93 -1.37 -3.96 23.50
C PHE A 93 -2.70 -3.57 24.17
N ASP A 94 -3.85 -3.94 23.59
CA ASP A 94 -5.17 -3.69 24.16
C ASP A 94 -5.31 -4.17 25.62
N PRO A 95 -4.76 -5.35 26.04
CA PRO A 95 -4.82 -5.79 27.44
C PRO A 95 -4.12 -4.84 28.42
N TYR A 96 -3.13 -4.08 27.94
CA TYR A 96 -2.34 -3.15 28.76
C TYR A 96 -2.89 -1.73 28.78
N ALA A 97 -3.93 -1.45 27.99
CA ALA A 97 -4.52 -0.12 27.90
C ALA A 97 -5.14 0.37 29.22
N GLY A 98 -5.55 -0.55 30.09
CA GLY A 98 -6.15 -0.25 31.40
C GLY A 98 -5.15 0.18 32.48
N PHE A 99 -3.84 0.00 32.27
CA PHE A 99 -2.81 0.40 33.23
C PHE A 99 -2.48 1.90 33.14
N VAL A 100 -2.81 2.54 32.02
CA VAL A 100 -2.61 3.98 31.81
C VAL A 100 -3.69 4.77 32.57
N GLY A 101 -3.41 5.08 33.84
CA GLY A 101 -4.28 5.89 34.71
C GLY A 101 -4.58 5.30 36.09
N LEU A 102 -3.98 4.17 36.45
CA LEU A 102 -3.98 3.68 37.82
C LEU A 102 -2.96 4.48 38.66
N ASP A 103 -3.34 4.78 39.90
CA ASP A 103 -2.57 5.62 40.82
C ASP A 103 -1.25 4.92 41.21
N GLU A 104 -0.18 5.66 41.52
CA GLU A 104 1.16 5.11 41.88
C GLU A 104 1.14 4.15 43.10
N ASN A 105 -0.02 3.99 43.75
CA ASN A 105 -0.25 3.13 44.91
C ASN A 105 -0.82 1.75 44.56
N ASP A 106 -1.25 1.52 43.32
CA ASP A 106 -1.64 0.19 42.85
C ASP A 106 -0.36 -0.56 42.41
N ASP A 107 -0.05 -1.64 43.10
CA ASP A 107 1.11 -2.51 42.88
C ASP A 107 0.92 -3.29 41.55
N ILE A 108 1.01 -2.56 40.44
CA ILE A 108 0.89 -3.07 39.09
C ILE A 108 2.21 -3.76 38.75
N ASN A 109 2.28 -5.03 39.11
CA ASN A 109 3.40 -5.89 38.81
C ASN A 109 3.26 -6.35 37.35
N ILE A 110 3.48 -5.43 36.39
CA ILE A 110 3.57 -5.83 34.99
C ILE A 110 4.91 -6.53 34.81
N ASP A 111 4.84 -7.78 34.36
CA ASP A 111 6.02 -8.57 34.03
C ASP A 111 6.69 -7.96 32.79
N GLU A 112 7.87 -7.36 32.98
CA GLU A 112 8.67 -6.78 31.88
C GLU A 112 8.98 -7.84 30.81
N ASP A 113 9.21 -9.10 31.22
CA ASP A 113 9.48 -10.21 30.30
C ASP A 113 8.23 -10.53 29.44
N GLU A 114 7.03 -10.33 29.99
CA GLU A 114 5.76 -10.49 29.27
C GLU A 114 5.57 -9.38 28.23
N ILE A 115 5.78 -8.11 28.60
CA ILE A 115 5.69 -6.99 27.64
C ILE A 115 6.70 -7.19 26.51
N GLU A 116 7.95 -7.54 26.83
CA GLU A 116 8.99 -7.75 25.83
C GLU A 116 8.60 -8.87 24.85
N SER A 117 8.03 -9.96 25.37
CA SER A 117 7.55 -11.08 24.55
C SER A 117 6.40 -10.64 23.61
N VAL A 118 5.44 -9.87 24.13
CA VAL A 118 4.33 -9.32 23.35
C VAL A 118 4.83 -8.38 22.26
N LEU A 119 5.76 -7.47 22.58
CA LEU A 119 6.37 -6.58 21.61
C LEU A 119 7.10 -7.35 20.51
N CYS A 120 7.90 -8.37 20.86
CA CYS A 120 8.59 -9.19 19.89
C CYS A 120 7.63 -9.89 18.93
N ASN A 121 6.54 -10.48 19.44
CA ASN A 121 5.52 -11.13 18.63
C ASN A 121 4.79 -10.12 17.73
N ALA A 122 4.42 -8.96 18.26
CA ALA A 122 3.78 -7.90 17.48
C ALA A 122 4.70 -7.42 16.34
N LEU A 123 5.99 -7.20 16.62
CA LEU A 123 7.01 -6.82 15.64
C LEU A 123 7.23 -7.91 14.57
N GLU A 124 7.23 -9.17 14.94
CA GLU A 124 7.33 -10.28 14.00
C GLU A 124 6.13 -10.30 13.04
N GLN A 125 4.90 -10.20 13.58
CA GLN A 125 3.69 -10.21 12.75
C GLN A 125 3.60 -9.04 11.79
N ILE A 126 3.89 -7.81 12.25
CA ILE A 126 3.86 -6.64 11.36
C ILE A 126 5.00 -6.69 10.34
N SER A 127 6.15 -7.29 10.69
CA SER A 127 7.26 -7.48 9.75
C SER A 127 6.90 -8.47 8.64
N LEU A 128 6.16 -9.54 8.94
CA LEU A 128 5.65 -10.48 7.94
C LEU A 128 4.66 -9.81 6.98
N GLU A 129 3.73 -9.00 7.51
CA GLU A 129 2.80 -8.20 6.69
C GLU A 129 3.58 -7.23 5.78
N LYS A 130 4.52 -6.48 6.35
CA LYS A 130 5.40 -5.55 5.62
C LYS A 130 6.15 -6.26 4.50
N GLN A 131 6.71 -7.44 4.76
CA GLN A 131 7.45 -8.23 3.77
C GLN A 131 6.53 -8.74 2.65
N SER A 132 5.28 -9.11 2.97
CA SER A 132 4.29 -9.50 1.98
C SER A 132 3.95 -8.34 1.03
N GLN A 133 3.73 -7.15 1.59
CA GLN A 133 3.43 -5.95 0.81
C GLN A 133 4.62 -5.49 -0.04
N GLU A 134 5.86 -5.63 0.46
CA GLU A 134 7.08 -5.36 -0.31
C GLU A 134 7.21 -6.27 -1.55
N LYS A 135 6.82 -7.55 -1.44
CA LYS A 135 6.76 -8.45 -2.61
C LYS A 135 5.72 -8.00 -3.63
N CYS A 136 4.55 -7.56 -3.17
CA CYS A 136 3.50 -7.03 -4.04
C CYS A 136 3.96 -5.74 -4.75
N LEU A 137 4.63 -4.85 -4.02
CA LEU A 137 5.21 -3.63 -4.56
C LEU A 137 6.28 -3.94 -5.62
N LEU A 138 7.10 -4.96 -5.40
CA LEU A 138 8.10 -5.41 -6.38
C LEU A 138 7.45 -5.90 -7.68
N ILE A 139 6.31 -6.60 -7.60
CA ILE A 139 5.55 -7.02 -8.79
C ILE A 139 5.06 -5.81 -9.57
N LEU A 140 4.55 -4.77 -8.90
CA LEU A 140 4.19 -3.51 -9.55
C LEU A 140 5.37 -2.87 -10.26
N VAL A 141 6.52 -2.75 -9.58
CA VAL A 141 7.74 -2.19 -10.18
C VAL A 141 8.16 -2.98 -11.42
N GLN A 142 8.12 -4.32 -11.37
CA GLN A 142 8.45 -5.18 -12.50
C GLN A 142 7.44 -5.05 -13.65
N ALA A 143 6.15 -4.91 -13.34
CA ALA A 143 5.11 -4.69 -14.35
C ALA A 143 5.34 -3.39 -15.12
N LEU A 144 5.65 -2.31 -14.41
CA LEU A 144 5.95 -1.01 -15.01
C LEU A 144 7.28 -1.01 -15.79
N GLN A 145 8.33 -1.62 -15.21
CA GLN A 145 9.65 -1.78 -15.86
C GLN A 145 9.56 -2.54 -17.18
N SER A 146 8.85 -3.66 -17.20
CA SER A 146 8.70 -4.49 -18.41
C SER A 146 7.91 -3.80 -19.52
N PHE A 147 7.04 -2.83 -19.18
CA PHE A 147 6.32 -2.05 -20.19
C PHE A 147 7.19 -0.96 -20.83
N LYS A 148 8.00 -0.26 -20.03
CA LYS A 148 8.74 0.94 -20.47
C LYS A 148 10.14 0.69 -21.00
N ASP A 149 10.62 -0.55 -21.00
CA ASP A 149 11.99 -0.99 -21.34
C ASP A 149 13.11 -0.36 -20.45
N GLN A 150 12.87 0.81 -19.86
CA GLN A 150 13.65 1.47 -18.81
C GLN A 150 12.72 2.35 -17.95
N MET A 151 12.02 1.77 -16.97
CA MET A 151 11.52 2.60 -15.86
C MET A 151 12.73 3.22 -15.17
N LEU A 152 12.70 4.53 -14.96
CA LEU A 152 13.84 5.22 -14.37
C LEU A 152 14.00 4.76 -12.91
N GLU A 153 15.25 4.53 -12.49
CA GLU A 153 15.60 4.20 -11.11
C GLU A 153 14.96 5.17 -10.10
N ALA A 154 14.79 6.44 -10.50
CA ALA A 154 14.09 7.47 -9.76
C ALA A 154 12.61 7.15 -9.48
N GLU A 155 11.87 6.58 -10.43
CA GLU A 155 10.46 6.19 -10.25
C GLU A 155 10.35 4.99 -9.30
N THR A 156 11.30 4.06 -9.38
CA THR A 156 11.34 2.90 -8.47
C THR A 156 11.63 3.36 -7.04
N ASN A 157 12.63 4.24 -6.88
CA ASN A 157 12.96 4.84 -5.59
C ASN A 157 11.79 5.64 -5.02
N TYR A 158 11.06 6.38 -5.87
CA TYR A 158 9.85 7.08 -5.46
C TYR A 158 8.80 6.14 -4.87
N LEU A 159 8.49 5.02 -5.54
CA LEU A 159 7.50 4.05 -5.03
C LEU A 159 7.93 3.42 -3.71
N ILE A 160 9.20 3.05 -3.58
CA ILE A 160 9.76 2.49 -2.34
C ILE A 160 9.69 3.51 -1.21
N SER A 161 10.13 4.76 -1.45
CA SER A 161 10.04 5.83 -0.46
C SER A 161 8.60 6.15 -0.08
N LYS A 162 7.66 6.12 -1.04
CA LYS A 162 6.24 6.35 -0.80
C LYS A 162 5.64 5.26 0.07
N TYR A 163 6.00 4.00 -0.16
CA TYR A 163 5.62 2.88 0.69
C TYR A 163 6.15 3.04 2.13
N GLN A 164 7.43 3.37 2.29
CA GLN A 164 8.02 3.62 3.62
C GLN A 164 7.29 4.74 4.37
N TRP A 165 6.91 5.79 3.65
CA TRP A 165 6.14 6.89 4.19
C TRP A 165 4.74 6.46 4.61
N ILE A 166 4.04 5.65 3.79
CA ILE A 166 2.73 5.05 4.13
C ILE A 166 2.84 4.24 5.42
N VAL A 167 3.79 3.31 5.51
CA VAL A 167 3.98 2.46 6.69
C VAL A 167 4.18 3.32 7.95
N SER A 168 5.06 4.31 7.86
CA SER A 168 5.36 5.21 8.98
C SER A 168 4.15 6.08 9.36
N SER A 169 3.48 6.66 8.36
CA SER A 169 2.31 7.52 8.55
C SER A 169 1.15 6.76 9.18
N VAL A 170 0.83 5.58 8.66
CA VAL A 170 -0.25 4.73 9.19
C VAL A 170 0.04 4.35 10.65
N LEU A 171 1.26 3.92 10.97
CA LEU A 171 1.61 3.57 12.36
C LEU A 171 1.49 4.77 13.30
N MET A 172 1.97 5.95 12.89
CA MET A 172 1.91 7.16 13.71
C MET A 172 0.49 7.71 13.87
N THR A 173 -0.35 7.58 12.84
CA THR A 173 -1.74 8.07 12.87
C THR A 173 -2.71 7.11 13.53
N THR A 174 -2.33 5.83 13.66
CA THR A 174 -3.12 4.79 14.37
C THR A 174 -2.61 4.50 15.77
N LEU A 175 -1.64 5.28 16.26
CA LEU A 175 -1.04 5.13 17.58
C LEU A 175 -2.12 5.18 18.68
N PRO A 176 -2.26 4.12 19.50
CA PRO A 176 -3.16 4.12 20.64
C PRO A 176 -2.74 5.18 21.68
N PRO A 177 -3.69 5.83 22.38
CA PRO A 177 -3.38 6.82 23.41
C PRO A 177 -2.50 6.31 24.56
N VAL A 178 -2.44 4.99 24.75
CA VAL A 178 -1.66 4.33 25.79
C VAL A 178 -0.16 4.39 25.50
N PHE A 179 0.23 4.64 24.25
CA PHE A 179 1.62 4.88 23.86
C PHE A 179 1.95 6.38 23.81
N PRO A 180 3.18 6.80 24.18
CA PRO A 180 4.32 5.98 24.60
C PRO A 180 4.39 5.74 26.12
N GLY A 181 3.27 5.80 26.84
CA GLY A 181 3.23 5.63 28.31
C GLY A 181 3.35 4.18 28.80
N LEU A 182 3.59 3.24 27.87
CA LEU A 182 3.80 1.81 28.06
C LEU A 182 5.29 1.50 27.94
#